data_AF-A0A7R9UBY5-F1
#
_entry.id   AF-A0A7R9UBY5-F1
#
_cell.length_a   1.000
_cell.length_b   1.000
_cell.length_c   1.000
_cell.angle_alpha   90.00
_cell.angle_beta   90.00
_cell.angle_gamma   90.00
#
_symmetry.space_group_name_H-M   'P 1'
#
loop_
_entity.id
_entity.type
_entity.pdbx_description
1 polymer ?
#
loop_
_entity_poly.entity_id
_entity_poly.type
_entity_poly.pdbx_seq_one_letter_code
_entity_poly.pdbx_strand_id
1 'polypeptide(L)'
;MAKPSALRLLLQPLGLANKRCVALVKFARDFCEQDWNGDARKLFSCGQYAKDAYDMFVRREMPEEPPQDLELRKYWRWKTSKQGSGGRIDDTPRARDVHKPKRERSRGTERCRRTSRHFSTPT
;
A
#
# COMPACT_ATOMS: atom_id res chain seq x y z
N MET A 1 -28.09 -4.53 -4.96
CA MET A 1 -26.85 -4.24 -4.20
C MET A 1 -26.44 -5.45 -3.37
N ALA A 2 -25.15 -5.79 -3.32
CA ALA A 2 -24.65 -6.96 -2.59
C ALA A 2 -24.74 -6.79 -1.06
N LYS A 3 -24.97 -7.89 -0.32
CA LYS A 3 -25.04 -7.87 1.15
C LYS A 3 -23.63 -7.72 1.76
N PRO A 4 -23.37 -6.73 2.63
CA PRO A 4 -22.04 -6.48 3.22
C PRO A 4 -21.46 -7.67 4.00
N SER A 5 -22.32 -8.49 4.61
CA SER A 5 -21.94 -9.68 5.38
C SER A 5 -21.26 -10.75 4.54
N ALA A 6 -21.72 -10.97 3.31
CA ALA A 6 -21.10 -11.92 2.38
C ALA A 6 -19.72 -11.42 1.89
N LEU A 7 -19.62 -10.13 1.56
CA LEU A 7 -18.37 -9.46 1.18
C LEU A 7 -17.31 -9.55 2.29
N ARG A 8 -17.74 -9.46 3.55
CA ARG A 8 -16.82 -9.49 4.69
C ARG A 8 -16.07 -10.82 4.81
N LEU A 9 -16.76 -11.94 4.58
CA LEU A 9 -16.14 -13.26 4.64
C LEU A 9 -15.03 -13.40 3.60
N LEU A 10 -15.27 -12.92 2.38
CA LEU A 10 -14.29 -12.92 1.29
C LEU A 10 -13.10 -11.98 1.58
N LEU A 11 -13.36 -10.84 2.22
CA LEU A 11 -12.35 -9.82 2.48
C LEU A 11 -11.58 -10.03 3.78
N GLN A 12 -12.02 -10.94 4.65
CA GLN A 12 -11.38 -11.22 5.94
C GLN A 12 -9.86 -11.46 5.86
N PRO A 13 -9.32 -12.33 4.98
CA PRO A 13 -7.89 -12.66 4.99
C PRO A 13 -6.99 -11.49 4.56
N LEU A 14 -7.54 -10.49 3.86
CA LEU A 14 -6.79 -9.34 3.35
C LEU A 14 -6.72 -8.17 4.35
N GLY A 15 -7.37 -8.28 5.52
CA GLY A 15 -7.39 -7.24 6.56
C GLY A 15 -8.36 -6.08 6.27
N LEU A 16 -8.65 -5.23 7.27
CA LEU A 16 -9.56 -4.07 7.13
C LEU A 16 -10.94 -4.40 6.51
N ALA A 17 -11.41 -5.65 6.66
CA ALA A 17 -12.54 -6.17 5.89
C ALA A 17 -13.81 -5.32 6.07
N ASN A 18 -14.13 -4.94 7.31
CA ASN A 18 -15.30 -4.11 7.61
C ASN A 18 -15.27 -2.77 6.86
N LYS A 19 -14.14 -2.05 6.91
CA LYS A 19 -13.98 -0.75 6.22
C LYS A 19 -14.09 -0.91 4.71
N ARG A 20 -13.42 -1.93 4.15
CA ARG A 20 -13.44 -2.21 2.71
C ARG A 20 -14.82 -2.66 2.20
N CYS A 21 -15.58 -3.43 2.98
CA CYS A 21 -16.95 -3.80 2.62
C CYS A 21 -17.86 -2.58 2.48
N VAL A 22 -17.85 -1.71 3.49
CA VAL A 22 -18.63 -0.47 3.47
C VAL A 22 -18.19 0.42 2.31
N ALA A 23 -16.88 0.53 2.08
CA ALA A 23 -16.34 1.30 0.98
C ALA A 23 -16.78 0.78 -0.40
N LEU A 24 -16.67 -0.53 -0.64
CA LEU A 24 -17.04 -1.12 -1.93
C LEU A 24 -18.53 -0.96 -2.25
N VAL A 25 -19.41 -1.17 -1.26
CA VAL A 25 -20.86 -1.03 -1.47
C VAL A 25 -21.22 0.43 -1.79
N LYS A 26 -20.66 1.39 -1.05
CA LYS A 26 -20.87 2.82 -1.32
C LYS A 26 -20.27 3.24 -2.65
N PHE A 27 -19.04 2.82 -2.94
CA PHE A 27 -18.37 3.06 -4.23
C PHE A 27 -19.22 2.54 -5.39
N ALA A 28 -19.70 1.30 -5.33
CA ALA A 28 -20.49 0.70 -6.41
C ALA A 28 -21.81 1.44 -6.64
N ARG A 29 -22.44 1.91 -5.56
CA ARG A 29 -23.64 2.74 -5.65
C ARG A 29 -23.31 4.09 -6.31
N ASP A 30 -22.32 4.81 -5.77
CA ASP A 30 -21.95 6.12 -6.26
C ASP A 30 -21.46 6.06 -7.72
N PHE A 31 -20.75 4.99 -8.12
CA PHE A 31 -20.32 4.78 -9.50
C PHE A 31 -21.49 4.64 -10.49
N CYS A 32 -22.60 4.03 -10.08
CA CYS A 32 -23.77 3.81 -10.93
C CYS A 32 -24.80 4.96 -10.87
N GLU A 33 -24.96 5.58 -9.71
CA GLU A 33 -26.05 6.53 -9.44
C GLU A 33 -25.60 7.99 -9.48
N GLN A 34 -24.34 8.29 -9.16
CA GLN A 34 -23.82 9.65 -9.12
C GLN A 34 -23.19 10.03 -10.46
N ASP A 35 -23.45 11.26 -10.93
CA ASP A 35 -22.64 11.84 -11.98
C ASP A 35 -21.32 12.40 -11.41
N TRP A 36 -20.24 11.66 -11.64
CA TRP A 36 -18.89 12.03 -11.20
C TRP A 36 -18.06 12.74 -12.28
N ASN A 37 -18.61 12.93 -13.49
CA ASN A 37 -17.98 13.68 -14.58
C ASN A 37 -16.53 13.22 -14.92
N GLY A 38 -16.26 11.92 -14.81
CA GLY A 38 -14.92 11.40 -15.13
C GLY A 38 -13.84 11.65 -14.07
N ASP A 39 -14.15 12.32 -12.95
CA ASP A 39 -13.21 12.51 -11.83
C ASP A 39 -13.38 11.44 -10.76
N ALA A 40 -12.45 10.48 -10.73
CA ALA A 40 -12.49 9.36 -9.79
C ALA A 40 -12.45 9.79 -8.31
N ARG A 41 -11.97 10.99 -7.97
CA ARG A 41 -11.91 11.48 -6.56
C ARG A 41 -13.28 11.73 -5.96
N LYS A 42 -14.31 11.90 -6.79
CA LYS A 42 -15.69 12.12 -6.33
C LYS A 42 -16.36 10.84 -5.85
N LEU A 43 -15.81 9.68 -6.22
CA LEU A 43 -16.33 8.38 -5.82
C LEU A 43 -15.89 8.03 -4.40
N PHE A 44 -16.76 7.34 -3.65
CA PHE A 44 -16.44 6.97 -2.27
C PHE A 44 -15.18 6.10 -2.18
N SER A 45 -14.29 6.44 -1.24
CA SER A 45 -13.03 5.74 -1.00
C SER A 45 -11.98 5.81 -2.13
N CYS A 46 -12.19 6.66 -3.13
CA CYS A 46 -11.22 6.92 -4.19
C CYS A 46 -10.41 8.20 -3.89
N GLY A 47 -9.12 8.03 -3.57
CA GLY A 47 -8.19 9.12 -3.31
C GLY A 47 -7.34 9.50 -4.53
N GLN A 48 -6.24 10.23 -4.30
CA GLN A 48 -5.32 10.66 -5.35
C GLN A 48 -4.78 9.49 -6.18
N TYR A 49 -4.41 8.39 -5.53
CA TYR A 49 -3.99 7.16 -6.22
C TYR A 49 -5.02 6.67 -7.25
N ALA A 50 -6.30 6.66 -6.90
CA ALA A 50 -7.36 6.18 -7.79
C ALA A 50 -7.55 7.14 -8.98
N LYS A 51 -7.44 8.45 -8.76
CA LYS A 51 -7.45 9.45 -9.83
C LYS A 51 -6.30 9.24 -10.79
N ASP A 52 -5.08 9.17 -10.28
CA ASP A 52 -3.88 9.02 -11.11
C ASP A 52 -3.96 7.73 -11.93
N ALA A 53 -4.37 6.62 -11.31
CA ALA A 53 -4.59 5.36 -12.01
C ALA A 53 -5.71 5.46 -13.09
N TYR A 54 -6.83 6.11 -12.77
CA TYR A 54 -7.93 6.29 -13.71
C TYR A 54 -7.52 7.12 -14.92
N ASP A 55 -6.82 8.24 -14.69
CA ASP A 55 -6.35 9.11 -15.76
C ASP A 55 -5.35 8.38 -16.66
N MET A 56 -4.37 7.69 -16.05
CA MET A 56 -3.31 6.99 -16.77
C MET A 56 -3.82 5.82 -17.60
N PHE A 57 -4.75 5.02 -17.07
CA PHE A 57 -5.16 3.75 -17.71
C PHE A 57 -6.49 3.85 -18.46
N VAL A 58 -7.44 4.63 -17.96
CA VAL A 58 -8.79 4.72 -18.55
C VAL A 58 -8.88 5.91 -19.51
N ARG A 59 -8.50 7.12 -19.07
CA ARG A 59 -8.47 8.31 -19.94
C ARG A 59 -7.29 8.31 -20.91
N ARG A 60 -6.27 7.48 -20.65
CA ARG A 60 -5.00 7.42 -21.41
C ARG A 60 -4.25 8.75 -21.40
N GLU A 61 -4.42 9.52 -20.33
CA GLU A 61 -3.73 10.77 -20.12
C GLU A 61 -2.61 10.55 -19.13
N MET A 62 -1.38 10.77 -19.58
CA MET A 62 -0.22 10.66 -18.72
C MET A 62 0.01 12.00 -18.02
N PRO A 63 0.13 12.05 -16.68
CA PRO A 63 0.47 13.30 -16.01
C PRO A 63 1.88 13.75 -16.41
N GLU A 64 2.11 15.06 -16.47
CA GLU A 64 3.44 15.63 -16.78
C GLU A 64 4.45 15.33 -15.66
N GLU A 65 3.97 15.28 -14.42
CA GLU A 65 4.76 14.96 -13.25
C GLU A 65 4.53 13.50 -12.79
N PRO A 66 5.54 12.85 -12.19
CA PRO A 66 5.40 11.49 -11.72
C PRO A 66 4.42 11.41 -10.53
N PRO A 67 3.50 10.43 -10.50
CA PRO A 67 2.57 10.25 -9.40
C PRO A 67 3.30 9.92 -8.09
N GLN A 68 2.63 10.16 -6.96
CA GLN A 68 3.22 9.93 -5.63
C GLN A 68 3.38 8.44 -5.31
N ASP A 69 2.46 7.61 -5.83
CA ASP A 69 2.50 6.17 -5.62
C ASP A 69 3.73 5.54 -6.29
N LEU A 70 4.35 4.59 -5.59
CA LEU A 70 5.60 3.98 -6.03
C LEU A 70 5.43 3.17 -7.31
N GLU A 71 4.36 2.39 -7.43
CA GLU A 71 4.15 1.49 -8.56
C GLU A 71 3.66 2.27 -9.78
N LEU A 72 2.74 3.23 -9.58
CA LEU A 72 2.34 4.13 -10.68
C LEU A 72 3.53 4.92 -11.21
N ARG A 73 4.44 5.39 -10.36
CA ARG A 73 5.63 6.12 -10.77
C ARG A 73 6.63 5.26 -11.55
N LYS A 74 6.78 3.98 -11.19
CA LYS A 74 7.60 3.03 -11.98
C LYS A 74 7.01 2.85 -13.37
N TYR A 75 5.68 2.67 -13.47
CA TYR A 75 5.00 2.53 -14.75
C TYR A 75 5.12 3.81 -15.58
N TRP A 76 4.88 4.97 -14.97
CA TRP A 76 5.05 6.29 -15.59
C TRP A 76 6.44 6.44 -16.20
N ARG A 77 7.49 6.14 -15.42
CA ARG A 77 8.90 6.21 -15.88
C ARG A 77 9.17 5.28 -17.05
N TRP A 78 8.69 4.03 -16.98
CA TRP A 78 8.84 3.07 -18.07
C TRP A 78 8.11 3.53 -19.35
N LYS A 79 6.95 4.16 -19.20
CA LYS A 79 6.15 4.62 -20.33
C LYS A 79 6.74 5.88 -20.96
N THR A 80 7.27 6.81 -20.17
CA THR A 80 7.92 8.03 -20.68
C THR A 80 9.30 7.74 -21.26
N SER A 81 10.07 6.80 -20.70
CA SER A 81 11.37 6.40 -21.26
C SER A 81 11.23 5.75 -22.63
N LYS A 82 10.15 4.99 -22.88
CA LYS A 82 9.89 4.34 -24.17
C LYS A 82 9.36 5.27 -25.26
N GLN A 83 8.84 6.44 -24.90
CA GLN A 83 8.31 7.40 -25.88
C GLN A 83 9.42 8.26 -26.51
N GLY A 84 10.63 8.28 -25.93
CA GLY A 84 11.78 9.03 -26.45
C GLY A 84 12.70 8.28 -27.41
N SER A 85 12.62 6.95 -27.52
CA SER A 85 13.53 6.18 -28.39
C SER A 85 13.11 4.72 -28.53
N GLY A 86 13.19 4.19 -29.75
CA GLY A 86 13.34 2.74 -29.99
C GLY A 86 14.71 2.23 -29.51
N GLY A 87 14.98 2.34 -28.20
CA GLY A 87 16.26 2.05 -27.57
C GLY A 87 16.12 1.10 -26.39
N ARG A 88 17.11 0.19 -26.28
CA ARG A 88 17.22 -0.92 -25.32
C ARG A 88 16.81 -0.56 -23.87
N ILE A 89 16.12 -1.51 -23.23
CA ILE A 89 15.95 -1.55 -21.78
C ILE A 89 17.29 -1.96 -21.19
N ASP A 90 18.02 -1.04 -20.56
CA ASP A 90 19.14 -1.40 -19.71
C ASP A 90 18.58 -1.93 -18.38
N ASP A 91 18.40 -3.25 -18.31
CA ASP A 91 18.16 -4.01 -17.09
C ASP A 91 19.41 -3.97 -16.19
N THR A 92 19.76 -2.78 -15.67
CA THR A 92 20.77 -2.73 -14.61
C THR A 92 20.11 -3.25 -13.34
N PRO A 93 20.59 -4.38 -12.76
CA PRO A 93 20.04 -4.86 -11.50
C PRO A 93 20.27 -3.77 -10.44
N ARG A 94 19.20 -3.31 -9.80
CA ARG A 94 19.35 -2.48 -8.59
C ARG A 94 20.28 -3.22 -7.65
N ALA A 95 21.35 -2.53 -7.25
CA ALA A 95 22.28 -3.00 -6.24
C ALA A 95 21.48 -3.66 -5.11
N ARG A 96 21.77 -4.94 -4.93
CA ARG A 96 21.20 -5.83 -3.93
C ARG A 96 21.07 -5.09 -2.61
N ASP A 97 19.96 -5.38 -1.92
CA ASP A 97 19.85 -5.24 -0.48
C ASP A 97 21.19 -5.57 0.16
N VAL A 98 21.91 -4.52 0.57
CA VAL A 98 23.09 -4.66 1.41
C VAL A 98 22.54 -5.22 2.71
N HIS A 99 22.70 -6.54 2.87
CA HIS A 99 22.43 -7.25 4.09
C HIS A 99 23.23 -6.55 5.19
N LYS A 100 22.56 -5.70 5.98
CA LYS A 100 23.19 -5.01 7.09
C LYS A 100 23.67 -6.10 8.06
N PRO A 101 24.98 -6.23 8.33
CA PRO A 101 25.46 -7.31 9.17
C PRO A 101 24.82 -7.19 10.56
N LYS A 102 24.27 -8.31 11.06
CA LYS A 102 23.78 -8.42 12.44
C LYS A 102 24.92 -8.04 13.37
N ARG A 103 24.73 -6.95 14.11
CA ARG A 103 25.64 -6.51 15.16
C ARG A 103 25.76 -7.64 16.19
N GLU A 104 26.94 -8.24 16.28
CA GLU A 104 27.25 -9.34 17.16
C GLU A 104 27.15 -8.86 18.62
N ARG A 105 26.18 -9.39 19.37
CA ARG A 105 26.10 -9.16 20.82
C ARG A 105 27.15 -10.04 21.49
N SER A 106 28.25 -9.42 21.89
CA SER A 106 29.29 -10.02 22.71
C SER A 106 28.65 -10.68 23.95
N ARG A 107 28.89 -11.99 24.09
CA ARG A 107 28.47 -12.78 25.25
C ARG A 107 29.26 -12.32 26.48
N GLY A 108 28.70 -11.38 27.23
CA GLY A 108 29.12 -11.11 28.60
C GLY A 108 28.55 -12.18 29.51
N THR A 109 29.39 -13.12 29.94
CA THR A 109 29.08 -14.08 31.00
C THR A 109 29.03 -13.34 32.33
N GLU A 110 27.84 -12.98 32.82
CA GLU A 110 27.67 -12.61 34.21
C GLU A 110 26.61 -13.46 34.90
N ARG A 111 27.13 -14.17 35.89
CA ARG A 111 26.53 -15.19 36.73
C ARG A 111 25.42 -14.56 37.59
N CYS A 112 24.17 -14.91 37.31
CA CYS A 112 23.03 -14.56 38.16
C CYS A 112 23.16 -15.24 39.53
N ARG A 113 23.67 -14.52 40.53
CA ARG A 113 23.61 -14.93 41.94
C ARG A 113 22.21 -14.63 42.46
N ARG A 114 21.43 -15.70 42.62
CA ARG A 114 20.21 -15.77 43.43
C ARG A 114 20.45 -15.09 44.78
N THR A 115 19.79 -13.97 45.05
CA THR A 115 19.51 -13.55 46.43
C THR A 115 18.02 -13.30 46.56
N SER A 116 17.39 -14.16 47.35
CA SER A 116 16.00 -14.07 47.80
C SER A 116 15.84 -12.78 48.60
N ARG A 117 14.89 -11.92 48.23
CA ARG A 117 14.36 -10.90 49.13
C ARG A 117 12.86 -11.09 49.23
N HIS A 118 12.46 -11.54 50.41
CA HIS A 118 11.09 -11.56 50.91
C HIS A 118 10.46 -10.17 50.76
N PHE A 119 9.25 -10.14 50.20
CA PHE A 119 8.36 -8.99 50.24
C PHE A 119 7.38 -9.20 51.41
N SER A 120 7.52 -8.39 52.45
CA SER A 120 6.52 -8.24 53.51
C SER A 120 5.57 -7.12 53.12
N THR A 121 4.26 -7.38 53.14
CA THR A 121 3.18 -6.39 52.98
C THR A 121 2.85 -5.75 54.33
N PRO A 122 2.71 -4.42 54.43
CA PRO A 122 2.08 -3.81 55.59
C PRO A 122 0.56 -3.71 55.42
N THR A 123 -0.13 -4.01 56.51
CA THR A 123 -1.54 -3.75 56.84
C THR A 123 -1.89 -2.28 56.89
#